data_AF-E1ZLD1-F1
#
_entry.id   AF-E1ZLD1-F1
#
_cell.length_a   1.000
_cell.length_b   1.000
_cell.length_c   1.000
_cell.angle_alpha   90.00
_cell.angle_beta   90.00
_cell.angle_gamma   90.00
#
_symmetry.space_group_name_H-M   'P 1'
#
loop_
_entity.id
_entity.type
_entity.pdbx_description
1 polymer ?
#
loop_
_entity_poly.entity_id
_entity_poly.type
_entity_poly.pdbx_seq_one_letter_code
_entity_poly.pdbx_strand_id
1 'polypeptide(L)'
;MMRLSLSFALLLVCAVGARACQNGQGNCQWCNTDLPDACFECFEGYKLDKKLKCVKERKCVANLDGCKRCNATVPSQCSVCNVGWALSPAGLCIKCTAGPYCTACAANKPSICRKCSKPGSPIGMYPNAAGKCTKCELANCAKCTRVGAFAPRKSKCTQCIKGYKLVDKKGQPETCRKL
;
A
#
# COMPACT_ATOMS: atom_id res chain seq x y z
N MET A 1 -3.78 47.34 47.43
CA MET A 1 -3.23 46.71 46.20
C MET A 1 -3.74 45.28 46.14
N MET A 2 -4.32 44.87 45.00
CA MET A 2 -4.69 43.49 44.53
C MET A 2 -5.50 42.60 45.49
N ARG A 3 -6.80 42.25 45.31
CA ARG A 3 -7.56 41.63 44.20
C ARG A 3 -7.04 40.26 43.70
N LEU A 4 -7.96 39.28 43.78
CA LEU A 4 -8.09 38.00 43.04
C LEU A 4 -7.13 36.87 43.44
N SER A 5 -7.49 35.58 43.41
CA SER A 5 -8.75 34.86 43.16
C SER A 5 -8.52 33.36 43.42
N LEU A 6 -9.62 32.65 43.69
CA LEU A 6 -9.80 31.20 43.63
C LEU A 6 -8.82 30.46 42.70
N SER A 7 -8.07 29.50 43.25
CA SER A 7 -7.45 28.45 42.44
C SER A 7 -8.34 27.21 42.46
N PHE A 8 -9.00 26.99 41.33
CA PHE A 8 -9.65 25.75 40.96
C PHE A 8 -8.65 24.59 41.04
N ALA A 9 -8.97 23.61 41.87
CA ALA A 9 -8.47 22.26 41.72
C ALA A 9 -9.07 21.69 40.42
N LEU A 10 -8.23 21.38 39.43
CA LEU A 10 -8.62 20.53 38.33
C LEU A 10 -7.41 19.71 37.83
N LEU A 11 -7.44 18.42 38.19
CA LEU A 11 -6.85 17.29 37.47
C LEU A 11 -5.32 17.29 37.28
N LEU A 12 -4.62 16.88 38.35
CA LEU A 12 -3.39 16.10 38.21
C LEU A 12 -3.73 14.75 37.55
N VAL A 13 -3.55 14.67 36.24
CA VAL A 13 -3.10 13.43 35.59
C VAL A 13 -1.66 13.69 35.21
N CYS A 14 -0.74 13.06 35.92
CA CYS A 14 0.70 13.15 35.67
C CYS A 14 1.03 12.69 34.24
N ALA A 15 1.08 13.61 33.28
CA ALA A 15 1.89 13.44 32.09
C ALA A 15 3.33 13.78 32.49
N VAL A 16 4.00 12.83 33.14
CA VAL A 16 5.44 12.93 33.39
C VAL A 16 6.12 12.93 32.02
N GLY A 17 6.56 14.10 31.58
CA GLY A 17 7.61 14.21 30.55
C GLY A 17 7.30 14.97 29.27
N ALA A 18 6.10 15.51 29.04
CA ALA A 18 5.77 16.23 27.80
C ALA A 18 5.79 17.75 28.00
N ARG A 19 6.75 18.45 27.38
CA ARG A 19 6.77 19.93 27.32
C ARG A 19 6.89 20.41 25.87
N ALA A 20 6.40 21.63 25.61
CA ALA A 20 6.67 22.33 24.36
C ALA A 20 8.20 22.46 24.19
N CYS A 21 8.71 22.02 23.04
CA CYS A 21 10.14 22.01 22.76
C CYS A 21 10.69 23.44 22.74
N GLN A 22 11.82 23.70 23.38
CA GLN A 22 12.56 24.95 23.18
C GLN A 22 13.21 24.88 21.77
N ASN A 23 12.81 25.80 20.90
CA ASN A 23 13.31 26.06 19.54
C ASN A 23 13.88 24.85 18.76
N GLY A 24 13.03 24.24 17.93
CA GLY A 24 13.48 23.56 16.71
C GLY A 24 14.19 22.22 16.88
N GLN A 25 14.18 21.60 18.06
CA GLN A 25 14.68 20.23 18.23
C GLN A 25 13.89 19.27 17.31
N GLY A 26 14.50 18.87 16.20
CA GLY A 26 14.07 17.75 15.39
C GLY A 26 12.74 17.90 14.64
N ASN A 27 12.06 19.05 14.65
CA ASN A 27 10.67 19.22 14.17
C ASN A 27 9.63 18.53 15.07
N CYS A 28 9.90 18.54 16.37
CA CYS A 28 9.01 18.08 17.42
C CYS A 28 8.01 19.15 17.85
N GLN A 29 6.73 18.78 17.86
CA GLN A 29 5.67 19.56 18.47
C GLN A 29 5.68 19.38 19.99
N TRP A 30 5.86 18.14 20.47
CA TRP A 30 6.02 17.81 21.89
C TRP A 30 7.27 16.97 22.13
N CYS A 31 8.16 17.46 22.99
CA CYS A 31 9.41 16.80 23.32
C CYS A 31 9.28 15.94 24.57
N ASN A 32 10.00 14.82 24.57
CA ASN A 32 10.20 14.03 25.78
C ASN A 32 11.31 14.68 26.62
N THR A 33 11.01 15.07 27.85
CA THR A 33 12.01 15.71 28.75
C THR A 33 13.01 14.74 29.33
N ASP A 34 12.66 13.46 29.38
CA ASP A 34 13.49 12.40 29.97
C ASP A 34 14.42 11.78 28.93
N LEU A 35 14.09 11.96 27.64
CA LEU A 35 14.87 11.52 26.49
C LEU A 35 15.09 12.71 25.55
N PRO A 36 16.22 13.43 25.66
CA PRO A 36 16.45 14.73 25.00
C PRO A 36 16.45 14.68 23.46
N ASP A 37 16.48 13.47 22.91
CA ASP A 37 16.49 13.17 21.49
C ASP A 37 15.15 12.59 20.99
N ALA A 38 14.16 12.43 21.88
CA ALA A 38 12.89 11.77 21.63
C ALA A 38 11.70 12.73 21.70
N CYS A 39 10.61 12.31 21.07
CA CYS A 39 9.50 13.15 20.71
C CYS A 39 8.19 12.40 20.84
N PHE A 40 7.15 13.06 21.35
CA PHE A 40 5.81 12.50 21.46
C PHE A 40 4.96 12.82 20.24
N GLU A 41 5.17 13.98 19.62
CA GLU A 41 4.43 14.42 18.45
C GLU A 41 5.32 15.27 17.53
N CYS A 42 5.19 15.06 16.22
CA CYS A 42 5.92 15.81 15.20
C CYS A 42 5.05 16.90 14.58
N PHE A 43 5.66 17.99 14.15
CA PHE A 43 4.98 18.98 13.31
C PHE A 43 4.49 18.36 11.98
N GLU A 44 3.52 19.02 11.35
CA GLU A 44 2.99 18.61 10.05
C GLU A 44 4.11 18.40 9.00
N GLY A 45 4.01 17.31 8.23
CA GLY A 45 5.02 16.90 7.26
C GLY A 45 6.20 16.10 7.85
N TYR A 46 6.11 15.66 9.11
CA TYR A 46 7.08 14.80 9.79
C TYR A 46 6.39 13.61 10.49
N LYS A 47 7.12 12.51 10.69
CA LYS A 47 6.66 11.31 11.41
C LYS A 47 7.73 10.82 12.39
N LEU A 48 7.30 10.21 13.49
CA LEU A 48 8.20 9.56 14.45
C LEU A 48 8.86 8.33 13.85
N ASP A 49 10.15 8.16 14.11
CA ASP A 49 10.87 6.90 13.90
C ASP A 49 10.85 6.02 15.17
N LYS A 50 11.40 4.79 15.11
CA LYS A 50 11.51 3.90 16.28
C LYS A 50 12.37 4.42 17.44
N LYS A 51 13.16 5.47 17.22
CA LYS A 51 13.94 6.16 18.26
C LYS A 51 13.22 7.42 18.75
N LEU A 52 11.93 7.58 18.38
CA LEU A 52 11.08 8.71 18.70
C LEU A 52 11.63 10.04 18.16
N LYS A 53 12.34 10.01 17.02
CA LYS A 53 12.81 11.22 16.32
C LYS A 53 11.87 11.59 15.18
N CYS A 54 11.59 12.89 15.03
CA CYS A 54 10.80 13.39 13.90
C CYS A 54 11.63 13.45 12.62
N VAL A 55 11.26 12.62 11.65
CA VAL A 55 11.88 12.60 10.32
C VAL A 55 10.93 13.20 9.30
N LYS A 56 11.48 14.00 8.38
CA LYS A 56 10.68 14.63 7.33
C LYS A 56 10.03 13.56 6.48
N GLU A 57 8.75 13.69 6.20
CA GLU A 57 8.02 12.74 5.36
C GLU A 57 8.69 12.58 3.98
N ARG A 58 9.26 13.66 3.43
CA ARG A 58 10.07 13.60 2.20
C ARG A 58 11.44 12.90 2.32
N LYS A 59 11.98 12.62 3.51
CA LYS A 59 13.17 11.75 3.66
C LYS A 59 12.84 10.29 3.33
N CYS A 60 11.60 9.85 3.55
CA CYS A 60 11.12 8.57 3.03
C CYS A 60 11.07 8.58 1.49
N VAL A 61 10.68 9.70 0.88
CA VAL A 61 10.58 9.85 -0.58
C VAL A 61 11.96 9.89 -1.26
N ALA A 62 12.99 10.47 -0.63
CA ALA A 62 14.31 10.64 -1.23
C ALA A 62 15.05 9.32 -1.56
N ASN A 63 14.72 8.22 -0.87
CA ASN A 63 15.39 6.92 -1.02
C ASN A 63 14.48 5.79 -1.54
N LEU A 64 13.17 6.05 -1.74
CA LEU A 64 12.17 5.01 -2.02
C LEU A 64 11.24 5.41 -3.17
N ASP A 65 11.76 5.41 -4.40
CA ASP A 65 10.92 5.60 -5.58
C ASP A 65 9.78 4.58 -5.61
N GLY A 66 8.61 5.01 -6.07
CA GLY A 66 7.42 4.18 -6.09
C GLY A 66 6.83 3.82 -4.72
N CYS A 67 7.31 4.40 -3.60
CA CYS A 67 6.69 4.20 -2.28
C CYS A 67 5.42 5.04 -2.11
N LYS A 68 4.32 4.37 -1.74
CA LYS A 68 3.03 5.01 -1.44
C LYS A 68 2.87 5.34 0.05
N ARG A 69 3.43 4.49 0.92
CA ARG A 69 3.38 4.67 2.38
C ARG A 69 4.63 4.11 3.02
N CYS A 70 5.23 4.88 3.91
CA CYS A 70 6.43 4.49 4.65
C CYS A 70 6.10 3.48 5.76
N ASN A 71 7.10 2.74 6.23
CA ASN A 71 7.00 1.92 7.42
C ASN A 71 7.01 2.84 8.65
N ALA A 72 6.05 2.63 9.57
CA ALA A 72 5.87 3.48 10.76
C ALA A 72 7.00 3.32 11.79
N THR A 73 7.71 2.18 11.78
CA THR A 73 8.78 1.86 12.74
C THR A 73 10.16 2.11 12.15
N VAL A 74 10.33 1.90 10.84
CA VAL A 74 11.61 2.05 10.14
C VAL A 74 11.43 3.00 8.96
N PRO A 75 11.56 4.33 9.16
CA PRO A 75 11.22 5.31 8.12
C PRO A 75 12.09 5.27 6.85
N SER A 76 13.20 4.54 6.88
CA SER A 76 14.01 4.24 5.69
C SER A 76 13.41 3.11 4.84
N GLN A 77 12.28 2.54 5.24
CA GLN A 77 11.57 1.47 4.54
C GLN A 77 10.16 1.91 4.15
N CYS A 78 9.66 1.32 3.07
CA CYS A 78 8.30 1.40 2.61
C CYS A 78 7.45 0.27 3.22
N SER A 79 6.17 0.54 3.48
CA SER A 79 5.17 -0.45 3.87
C SER A 79 4.17 -0.75 2.75
N VAL A 80 3.94 0.21 1.85
CA VAL A 80 3.03 0.06 0.71
C VAL A 80 3.63 0.72 -0.52
N CYS A 81 3.75 -0.03 -1.61
CA CYS A 81 4.20 0.50 -2.90
C CYS A 81 3.05 1.01 -3.77
N ASN A 82 3.38 1.88 -4.72
CA ASN A 82 2.46 2.32 -5.77
C ASN A 82 2.04 1.16 -6.68
N VAL A 83 0.96 1.35 -7.43
CA VAL A 83 0.52 0.38 -8.43
C VAL A 83 1.63 0.20 -9.48
N GLY A 84 1.91 -1.06 -9.84
CA GLY A 84 3.01 -1.39 -10.76
C GLY A 84 4.37 -1.53 -10.06
N TRP A 85 4.39 -1.64 -8.73
CA TRP A 85 5.57 -1.86 -7.92
C TRP A 85 5.37 -3.03 -6.95
N ALA A 86 6.46 -3.65 -6.51
CA ALA A 86 6.45 -4.68 -5.48
C ALA A 86 7.31 -4.27 -4.28
N LEU A 87 6.84 -4.61 -3.08
CA LEU A 87 7.60 -4.40 -1.85
C LEU A 87 8.64 -5.52 -1.70
N SER A 88 9.91 -5.14 -1.63
CA SER A 88 11.02 -6.05 -1.39
C SER A 88 11.12 -6.40 0.11
N PRO A 89 11.79 -7.52 0.46
CA PRO A 89 12.04 -7.87 1.85
C PRO A 89 12.85 -6.82 2.63
N ALA A 90 13.66 -6.02 1.93
CA ALA A 90 14.42 -4.92 2.52
C ALA A 90 13.57 -3.66 2.80
N GLY A 91 12.28 -3.70 2.45
CA GLY A 91 11.39 -2.54 2.59
C GLY A 91 11.56 -1.52 1.46
N LEU A 92 12.03 -1.92 0.28
CA LEU A 92 12.16 -1.04 -0.89
C LEU A 92 11.07 -1.34 -1.90
N CYS A 93 10.58 -0.33 -2.61
CA CYS A 93 9.67 -0.55 -3.73
C CYS A 93 10.46 -0.74 -5.02
N ILE A 94 10.19 -1.84 -5.72
CA ILE A 94 10.84 -2.19 -6.97
C ILE A 94 9.81 -2.16 -8.09
N LYS A 95 10.11 -1.42 -9.16
CA LYS A 95 9.22 -1.27 -10.32
C LYS A 95 9.05 -2.60 -11.03
N CYS A 96 7.81 -2.97 -11.33
CA CYS A 96 7.53 -4.17 -12.09
C CYS A 96 7.98 -4.02 -13.55
N THR A 97 8.62 -5.06 -14.07
CA THR A 97 9.13 -5.13 -15.45
C THR A 97 8.39 -6.18 -16.30
N ALA A 98 7.37 -6.83 -15.73
CA ALA A 98 6.55 -7.85 -16.40
C ALA A 98 5.63 -7.31 -17.52
N GLY A 99 5.66 -6.00 -17.79
CA GLY A 99 4.89 -5.32 -18.84
C GLY A 99 3.89 -4.29 -18.31
N PRO A 100 3.26 -3.51 -19.21
CA PRO A 100 2.49 -2.31 -18.86
C PRO A 100 1.18 -2.59 -18.11
N TYR A 101 0.65 -3.81 -18.19
CA TYR A 101 -0.59 -4.21 -17.53
C TYR A 101 -0.37 -4.88 -16.18
N CYS A 102 0.88 -4.95 -15.71
CA CYS A 102 1.18 -5.53 -14.42
C CYS A 102 0.97 -4.50 -13.30
N THR A 103 0.01 -4.77 -12.41
CA THR A 103 -0.31 -3.89 -11.28
C THR A 103 0.36 -4.30 -9.98
N ALA A 104 0.82 -5.55 -9.88
CA ALA A 104 1.68 -6.04 -8.82
C ALA A 104 2.52 -7.23 -9.30
N CYS A 105 3.81 -7.24 -9.00
CA CYS A 105 4.74 -8.32 -9.33
C CYS A 105 5.27 -9.03 -8.07
N ALA A 106 6.04 -10.09 -8.26
CA ALA A 106 6.67 -10.83 -7.17
C ALA A 106 7.78 -9.97 -6.51
N ALA A 107 7.81 -9.94 -5.17
CA ALA A 107 8.73 -9.14 -4.36
C ALA A 107 10.21 -9.23 -4.78
N ASN A 108 10.66 -10.44 -5.13
CA ASN A 108 12.07 -10.71 -5.49
C ASN A 108 12.27 -10.97 -7.00
N LYS A 109 11.21 -10.87 -7.81
CA LYS A 109 11.26 -11.12 -9.26
C LYS A 109 10.32 -10.15 -9.98
N PRO A 110 10.76 -8.90 -10.24
CA PRO A 110 9.93 -7.85 -10.84
C PRO A 110 9.39 -8.17 -12.24
N SER A 111 10.03 -9.13 -12.92
CA SER A 111 9.61 -9.65 -14.23
C SER A 111 8.44 -10.64 -14.15
N ILE A 112 8.05 -11.08 -12.95
CA ILE A 112 6.94 -12.02 -12.74
C ILE A 112 5.75 -11.28 -12.15
N CYS A 113 4.71 -11.09 -12.97
CA CYS A 113 3.47 -10.47 -12.54
C CYS A 113 2.60 -11.39 -11.69
N ARG A 114 1.96 -10.83 -10.67
CA ARG A 114 0.99 -11.50 -9.78
C ARG A 114 -0.42 -10.95 -9.92
N LYS A 115 -0.56 -9.68 -10.29
CA LYS A 115 -1.85 -9.04 -10.54
C LYS A 115 -1.80 -8.25 -11.84
N CYS A 116 -2.78 -8.47 -12.70
CA CYS A 116 -2.89 -7.83 -13.99
C CYS A 116 -4.13 -6.95 -14.04
N SER A 117 -4.03 -5.82 -14.72
CA SER A 117 -5.16 -4.97 -15.04
C SER A 117 -4.87 -4.14 -16.28
N LYS A 118 -5.86 -3.97 -17.14
CA LYS A 118 -5.83 -2.99 -18.22
C LYS A 118 -6.88 -1.92 -17.93
N PRO A 119 -6.48 -0.74 -17.41
CA PRO A 119 -7.40 0.36 -17.18
C PRO A 119 -8.23 0.67 -18.43
N GLY A 120 -9.52 0.91 -18.26
CA GLY A 120 -10.46 1.20 -19.34
C GLY A 120 -10.92 -0.01 -20.18
N SER A 121 -10.40 -1.22 -19.94
CA SER A 121 -10.89 -2.42 -20.62
C SER A 121 -12.00 -3.10 -19.81
N PRO A 122 -13.14 -3.46 -20.43
CA PRO A 122 -14.14 -4.29 -19.76
C PRO A 122 -13.67 -5.75 -19.65
N ILE A 123 -12.70 -6.17 -20.47
CA ILE A 123 -12.17 -7.54 -20.45
C ILE A 123 -11.02 -7.64 -19.44
N GLY A 124 -11.10 -8.66 -18.58
CA GLY A 124 -10.11 -8.92 -17.56
C GLY A 124 -8.76 -9.38 -18.11
N MET A 125 -7.76 -9.38 -17.24
CA MET A 125 -6.44 -9.95 -17.50
C MET A 125 -5.97 -10.79 -16.33
N TYR A 126 -5.10 -11.75 -16.61
CA TYR A 126 -4.51 -12.64 -15.61
C TYR A 126 -3.03 -12.90 -15.92
N PRO A 127 -2.20 -13.22 -14.90
CA PRO A 127 -0.82 -13.63 -15.13
C PRO A 127 -0.79 -15.06 -15.69
N ASN A 128 -0.09 -15.24 -16.83
CA ASN A 128 0.14 -16.56 -17.40
C ASN A 128 1.28 -17.31 -16.68
N ALA A 129 1.66 -18.49 -17.21
CA ALA A 129 2.72 -19.31 -16.63
C ALA A 129 4.07 -18.63 -16.49
N ALA A 130 4.40 -17.74 -17.44
CA ALA A 130 5.64 -16.97 -17.43
C ALA A 130 5.53 -15.68 -16.59
N GLY A 131 4.41 -15.45 -15.91
CA GLY A 131 4.17 -14.22 -15.16
C GLY A 131 3.88 -13.00 -16.04
N LYS A 132 3.51 -13.17 -17.32
CA LYS A 132 3.09 -12.06 -18.18
C LYS A 132 1.58 -11.89 -18.16
N CYS A 133 1.10 -10.65 -18.23
CA CYS A 133 -0.33 -10.38 -18.27
C CYS A 133 -0.94 -10.75 -19.63
N THR A 134 -1.93 -11.64 -19.59
CA THR A 134 -2.66 -12.14 -20.74
C THR A 134 -4.14 -11.79 -20.58
N LYS A 135 -4.82 -11.43 -21.67
CA LYS A 135 -6.27 -11.16 -21.65
C LYS A 135 -7.06 -12.42 -21.32
N CYS A 136 -8.20 -12.29 -20.66
CA CYS A 136 -9.15 -13.38 -20.56
C CYS A 136 -9.58 -13.83 -21.97
N GLU A 137 -9.58 -15.13 -22.22
CA GLU A 137 -9.94 -15.69 -23.54
C GLU A 137 -11.45 -15.70 -23.77
N LEU A 138 -12.22 -15.77 -22.68
CA LEU A 138 -13.66 -15.77 -22.75
C LEU A 138 -14.18 -14.35 -23.00
N ALA A 139 -15.02 -14.20 -24.03
CA ALA A 139 -15.72 -12.96 -24.30
C ALA A 139 -16.57 -12.54 -23.09
N ASN A 140 -16.65 -11.23 -22.86
CA ASN A 140 -17.46 -10.63 -21.79
C ASN A 140 -17.01 -11.07 -20.37
N CYS A 141 -15.79 -11.56 -20.23
CA CYS A 141 -15.21 -11.93 -18.94
C CYS A 141 -14.43 -10.76 -18.33
N ALA A 142 -14.89 -10.26 -17.18
CA ALA A 142 -14.28 -9.17 -16.43
C ALA A 142 -13.12 -9.63 -15.53
N LYS A 143 -13.19 -10.87 -15.00
CA LYS A 143 -12.11 -11.48 -14.21
C LYS A 143 -11.96 -12.94 -14.57
N CYS A 144 -10.73 -13.38 -14.71
CA CYS A 144 -10.40 -14.77 -14.97
C CYS A 144 -9.17 -15.22 -14.18
N THR A 145 -9.05 -16.52 -14.00
CA THR A 145 -7.91 -17.18 -13.38
C THR A 145 -7.23 -18.09 -14.39
N ARG A 146 -5.93 -18.31 -14.20
CA ARG A 146 -5.20 -19.32 -14.96
C ARG A 146 -5.74 -20.72 -14.60
N VAL A 147 -5.85 -21.58 -15.61
CA VAL A 147 -6.07 -23.02 -15.42
C VAL A 147 -4.83 -23.83 -15.84
N GLY A 148 -4.84 -25.12 -15.56
CA GLY A 148 -3.74 -26.04 -15.89
C GLY A 148 -3.37 -26.02 -17.38
N ALA A 149 -2.14 -26.38 -17.71
CA ALA A 149 -1.61 -26.32 -19.08
C ALA A 149 -2.37 -27.22 -20.07
N PHE A 150 -3.02 -28.27 -19.57
CA PHE A 150 -3.78 -29.25 -20.35
C PHE A 150 -5.28 -28.93 -20.46
N ALA A 151 -5.72 -27.78 -19.93
CA ALA A 151 -7.11 -27.37 -20.05
C ALA A 151 -7.42 -26.86 -21.48
N PRO A 152 -8.65 -27.08 -21.98
CA PRO A 152 -9.05 -26.64 -23.33
C PRO A 152 -9.05 -25.10 -23.49
N ARG A 153 -9.01 -24.36 -22.38
CA ARG A 153 -8.77 -22.91 -22.34
C ARG A 153 -7.61 -22.63 -21.41
N LYS A 154 -6.88 -21.53 -21.63
CA LYS A 154 -5.77 -21.11 -20.76
C LYS A 154 -6.26 -20.31 -19.53
N SER A 155 -7.55 -19.96 -19.50
CA SER A 155 -8.19 -19.26 -18.38
C SER A 155 -9.63 -19.70 -18.13
N LYS A 156 -10.05 -19.60 -16.85
CA LYS A 156 -11.41 -19.81 -16.36
C LYS A 156 -12.02 -18.47 -15.94
N CYS A 157 -13.25 -18.18 -16.33
CA CYS A 157 -13.89 -16.90 -15.98
C CYS A 157 -14.54 -16.97 -14.59
N THR A 158 -14.25 -15.99 -13.74
CA THR A 158 -14.83 -15.93 -12.39
C THR A 158 -15.81 -14.78 -12.23
N GLN A 159 -15.80 -13.82 -13.14
CA GLN A 159 -16.75 -12.71 -13.14
C GLN A 159 -16.97 -12.20 -14.56
N CYS A 160 -18.22 -12.05 -14.95
CA CYS A 160 -18.60 -11.45 -16.23
C CYS A 160 -18.66 -9.92 -16.13
N ILE A 161 -18.65 -9.24 -17.27
CA ILE A 161 -18.90 -7.80 -17.35
C ILE A 161 -20.37 -7.49 -16.99
N LYS A 162 -20.65 -6.23 -16.66
CA LYS A 162 -22.00 -5.78 -16.34
C LYS A 162 -22.98 -6.13 -17.47
N GLY A 163 -24.15 -6.66 -17.11
CA GLY A 163 -25.17 -7.12 -18.07
C GLY A 163 -25.01 -8.57 -18.54
N TYR A 164 -24.03 -9.32 -18.01
CA TYR A 164 -23.81 -10.72 -18.32
C TYR A 164 -23.73 -11.57 -17.05
N LYS A 165 -24.19 -12.82 -17.13
CA LYS A 165 -24.06 -13.84 -16.08
C LYS A 165 -23.17 -14.99 -16.50
N LEU A 166 -22.45 -15.55 -15.53
CA LEU A 166 -21.66 -16.76 -15.73
C LEU A 166 -22.60 -17.94 -15.85
N VAL A 167 -22.45 -18.73 -16.91
CA VAL A 167 -23.22 -19.95 -17.15
C VAL A 167 -22.23 -21.10 -17.19
N ASP A 168 -22.33 -21.96 -16.18
CA ASP A 168 -21.60 -23.21 -16.10
C ASP A 168 -22.44 -24.33 -16.74
N LYS A 169 -21.84 -25.09 -17.65
CA LYS A 169 -22.44 -26.25 -18.29
C LYS A 169 -21.45 -27.40 -18.18
N LYS A 170 -21.89 -28.52 -17.61
CA LYS A 170 -21.09 -29.75 -17.49
C LYS A 170 -20.44 -30.09 -18.83
N GLY A 171 -19.10 -30.14 -18.86
CA GLY A 171 -18.32 -30.47 -20.06
C GLY A 171 -18.14 -29.34 -21.07
N GLN A 172 -18.61 -28.11 -20.79
CA GLN A 172 -18.36 -26.93 -21.62
C GLN A 172 -17.58 -25.87 -20.82
N PRO A 173 -16.75 -25.05 -21.49
CA PRO A 173 -16.13 -23.92 -20.83
C PRO A 173 -17.21 -22.95 -20.35
N GLU A 174 -17.08 -22.45 -19.12
CA GLU A 174 -17.98 -21.44 -18.56
C GLU A 174 -18.11 -20.26 -19.54
N THR A 175 -19.34 -19.81 -19.80
CA THR A 175 -19.62 -18.71 -20.74
C THR A 175 -20.33 -17.55 -20.05
N CYS A 176 -20.00 -16.33 -20.45
CA CYS A 176 -20.73 -15.14 -20.03
C CYS A 176 -21.88 -14.89 -21.02
N ARG A 177 -23.12 -15.05 -20.56
CA ARG A 177 -24.33 -14.82 -21.37
C ARG A 177 -25.05 -13.56 -20.93
N LYS A 178 -25.59 -12.82 -21.90
CA LYS A 178 -26.35 -11.59 -21.63
C LYS A 178 -27.57 -11.92 -20.76
N LEU A 179 -27.84 -11.04 -19.79
CA LEU A 179 -29.05 -11.08 -18.98
C LEU A 179 -30.28 -10.71 -19.81
#